data_AF-A0AAN8C4C8-F1
#
_entry.id   AF-A0AAN8C4C8-F1
#
_cell.length_a   1.000
_cell.length_b   1.000
_cell.length_c   1.000
_cell.angle_alpha   90.00
_cell.angle_beta   90.00
_cell.angle_gamma   90.00
#
_symmetry.space_group_name_H-M   'P 1'
#
loop_
_entity.id
_entity.type
_entity.pdbx_description
1 polymer ?
#
loop_
_entity_poly.entity_id
_entity_poly.type
_entity_poly.pdbx_seq_one_letter_code
_entity_poly.pdbx_strand_id
1 'polypeptide(L)'
;MENKSLRGVVIDGSSISFLDTAGVNALKEVRKDYAELGVSVVLAQCNTSVLDSLQRGGYHPKAEGDGGEEAVIFYTIEDAVRYVQSLSAANGDQDSKC
;
A
#
# COMPACT_ATOMS: atom_id res chain seq x y z
N MET A 1 9.22 -24.99 -11.82
CA MET A 1 9.23 -23.52 -11.86
C MET A 1 8.23 -23.06 -10.82
N GLU A 2 8.67 -22.45 -9.72
CA GLU A 2 7.74 -21.81 -8.78
C GLU A 2 7.05 -20.65 -9.49
N ASN A 3 5.73 -20.70 -9.58
CA ASN A 3 4.93 -19.54 -9.97
C ASN A 3 5.00 -18.53 -8.82
N LYS A 4 5.90 -17.56 -8.92
CA LYS A 4 5.90 -16.40 -8.02
C LYS A 4 4.65 -15.58 -8.31
N SER A 5 3.60 -15.76 -7.52
CA SER A 5 2.44 -14.88 -7.54
C SER A 5 2.88 -13.48 -7.07
N LEU A 6 2.51 -12.45 -7.83
CA LEU A 6 2.72 -11.05 -7.41
C LEU A 6 1.83 -10.77 -6.20
N ARG A 7 2.43 -10.35 -5.08
CA ARG A 7 1.68 -10.16 -3.81
C ARG A 7 1.58 -8.70 -3.39
N GLY A 8 2.49 -7.86 -3.86
CA GLY A 8 2.35 -6.43 -3.66
C GLY A 8 3.25 -5.59 -4.56
N VAL A 9 2.91 -4.32 -4.61
CA VAL A 9 3.56 -3.28 -5.39
C VAL A 9 3.97 -2.17 -4.43
N VAL A 10 5.26 -1.84 -4.42
CA VAL A 10 5.80 -0.67 -3.72
C VAL A 10 6.03 0.42 -4.76
N ILE A 11 5.37 1.56 -4.60
CA ILE A 11 5.58 2.73 -5.45
C ILE A 11 6.52 3.69 -4.72
N ASP A 12 7.73 3.89 -5.26
CA ASP A 12 8.67 4.90 -4.79
C ASP A 12 8.19 6.30 -5.24
N GLY A 13 7.81 7.12 -4.26
CA GLY A 13 7.33 8.48 -4.43
C GLY A 13 8.40 9.55 -4.30
N SER A 14 9.68 9.18 -4.14
CA SER A 14 10.77 10.14 -3.89
C SER A 14 10.92 11.20 -4.99
N SER A 15 10.61 10.85 -6.24
CA SER A 15 10.66 11.76 -7.39
C SER A 15 9.35 12.50 -7.68
N ILE A 16 8.27 12.25 -6.92
CA ILE A 16 6.99 12.92 -7.11
C ILE A 16 7.05 14.28 -6.41
N SER A 17 7.23 15.36 -7.17
CA SER A 17 7.32 16.71 -6.60
C SER A 17 5.96 17.34 -6.26
N PHE A 18 4.90 16.90 -6.94
CA PHE A 18 3.54 17.38 -6.76
C PHE A 18 2.54 16.30 -7.19
N LEU A 19 1.39 16.25 -6.52
CA LEU A 19 0.28 15.36 -6.84
C LEU A 19 -1.02 16.15 -6.80
N ASP A 20 -1.73 16.21 -7.93
CA ASP A 20 -3.02 16.87 -8.05
C ASP A 20 -4.18 15.92 -7.75
N THR A 21 -5.41 16.44 -7.82
CA THR A 21 -6.64 15.66 -7.59
C THR A 21 -6.76 14.46 -8.53
N ALA A 22 -6.37 14.61 -9.79
CA ALA A 22 -6.45 13.51 -10.76
C ALA A 22 -5.45 12.40 -10.41
N GLY A 23 -4.22 12.75 -10.04
CA GLY A 23 -3.20 11.82 -9.59
C GLY A 23 -3.58 11.09 -8.30
N VAL A 24 -4.18 11.79 -7.32
CA VAL A 24 -4.69 11.13 -6.10
C VAL A 24 -5.79 10.13 -6.44
N ASN A 25 -6.74 10.51 -7.31
CA ASN A 25 -7.82 9.59 -7.72
C ASN A 25 -7.28 8.39 -8.49
N ALA A 26 -6.28 8.59 -9.35
CA ALA A 26 -5.61 7.49 -10.04
C ALA A 26 -4.95 6.51 -9.05
N LEU A 27 -4.27 7.01 -8.01
CA LEU A 27 -3.68 6.13 -6.98
C LEU A 27 -4.74 5.36 -6.18
N LYS A 28 -5.92 5.94 -5.94
CA LYS A 28 -7.03 5.24 -5.30
C LYS A 28 -7.56 4.10 -6.16
N GLU A 29 -7.80 4.33 -7.45
CA GLU A 29 -8.27 3.30 -8.36
C GLU A 29 -7.22 2.20 -8.55
N VAL A 30 -5.94 2.55 -8.75
CA VAL A 30 -4.84 1.56 -8.83
C VAL A 30 -4.84 0.65 -7.61
N ARG A 31 -4.98 1.22 -6.41
CA ARG A 31 -5.01 0.44 -5.17
C ARG A 31 -6.23 -0.47 -5.09
N LYS A 32 -7.42 0.04 -5.45
CA LYS A 32 -8.66 -0.73 -5.47
C LYS A 32 -8.58 -1.89 -6.47
N ASP A 33 -8.17 -1.61 -7.70
CA ASP A 33 -8.09 -2.59 -8.79
C ASP A 33 -7.12 -3.73 -8.46
N TYR A 34 -5.98 -3.42 -7.82
CA TYR A 34 -5.02 -4.44 -7.39
C TYR A 34 -5.48 -5.21 -6.15
N ALA A 35 -6.22 -4.57 -5.23
CA ALA A 35 -6.81 -5.25 -4.08
C ALA A 35 -7.87 -6.29 -4.52
N GLU A 36 -8.62 -6.04 -5.59
CA GLU A 36 -9.53 -7.03 -6.19
C GLU A 36 -8.80 -8.29 -6.70
N LEU A 37 -7.49 -8.17 -6.98
CA LEU A 37 -6.61 -9.26 -7.37
C LEU A 37 -5.82 -9.86 -6.19
N GLY A 38 -6.05 -9.39 -4.95
CA GLY A 38 -5.30 -9.79 -3.77
C GLY A 38 -3.85 -9.31 -3.75
N VAL A 39 -3.55 -8.21 -4.45
CA VAL A 39 -2.23 -7.58 -4.53
C VAL A 39 -2.24 -6.26 -3.78
N SER A 40 -1.44 -6.14 -2.72
CA SER A 40 -1.39 -4.90 -1.93
C SER A 40 -0.54 -3.84 -2.61
N VAL A 41 -1.05 -2.61 -2.70
CA VAL A 41 -0.30 -1.45 -3.22
C VAL A 41 0.03 -0.50 -2.07
N VAL A 42 1.33 -0.19 -1.91
CA VAL A 42 1.82 0.71 -0.87
C VAL A 42 2.72 1.80 -1.47
N LEU A 43 2.74 2.97 -0.84
CA LEU A 43 3.61 4.08 -1.23
C LEU A 43 4.83 4.16 -0.30
N ALA A 44 5.98 4.60 -0.81
CA ALA A 44 7.16 4.86 -0.02
C ALA A 44 7.80 6.21 -0.40
N GLN A 45 8.52 6.84 0.53
CA GLN A 45 9.35 8.02 0.28
C GLN A 45 8.61 9.23 -0.35
N CYS A 46 7.30 9.36 -0.14
CA CYS A 46 6.58 10.57 -0.53
C CYS A 46 7.06 11.78 0.29
N ASN A 47 7.35 12.89 -0.38
CA ASN A 47 7.65 14.14 0.32
C ASN A 47 6.40 14.73 1.00
N THR A 48 6.60 15.72 1.88
CA THR A 48 5.53 16.34 2.66
C THR A 48 4.41 16.93 1.81
N SER A 49 4.73 17.59 0.69
CA SER A 49 3.71 18.15 -0.20
C SER A 49 2.84 17.07 -0.84
N VAL A 50 3.41 15.92 -1.19
CA VAL A 50 2.66 14.79 -1.74
C VAL A 50 1.80 14.14 -0.66
N LEU A 51 2.33 13.97 0.56
CA LEU A 51 1.56 13.46 1.70
C LEU A 51 0.34 14.35 2.00
N ASP A 52 0.52 15.67 1.99
CA ASP A 52 -0.58 16.62 2.19
C ASP A 52 -1.63 16.55 1.07
N SER A 53 -1.21 16.34 -0.18
CA SER A 53 -2.14 16.11 -1.30
C SER A 53 -2.90 14.79 -1.17
N LEU A 54 -2.22 13.71 -0.77
CA LEU A 54 -2.84 12.40 -0.51
C LEU A 54 -3.89 12.51 0.61
N GLN A 55 -3.54 13.17 1.72
CA GLN A 55 -4.43 13.42 2.84
C GLN A 55 -5.66 14.24 2.41
N ARG A 56 -5.46 15.42 1.83
CA ARG A 56 -6.57 16.28 1.38
C ARG A 56 -7.44 15.60 0.32
N GLY A 57 -6.83 14.79 -0.53
CA GLY A 57 -7.52 14.01 -1.54
C GLY A 57 -8.18 12.76 -1.00
N GLY A 58 -8.09 12.44 0.31
CA GLY A 58 -8.77 11.31 0.93
C GLY A 58 -8.14 9.95 0.63
N TYR A 59 -6.83 9.88 0.42
CA TYR A 59 -6.04 8.66 0.34
C TYR A 59 -5.64 8.20 1.75
N HIS A 60 -6.61 7.98 2.65
CA HIS A 60 -6.33 7.64 4.04
C HIS A 60 -6.44 6.14 4.34
N PRO A 61 -5.69 5.64 5.34
CA PRO A 61 -6.00 4.38 6.01
C PRO A 61 -7.44 4.42 6.56
N LYS A 62 -8.24 3.38 6.27
CA LYS A 62 -9.65 3.33 6.68
C LYS A 62 -9.75 3.28 8.21
N ALA A 63 -10.81 3.87 8.75
CA ALA A 63 -11.20 3.66 10.14
C ALA A 63 -11.70 2.22 10.33
N GLU A 64 -11.48 1.65 11.52
CA GLU A 64 -11.90 0.29 11.86
C GLU A 64 -13.38 0.04 11.52
N GLY A 65 -13.66 -1.04 10.76
CA GLY A 65 -15.01 -1.51 10.46
C GLY A 65 -15.48 -1.34 9.02
N ASP A 66 -14.74 -0.63 8.17
CA ASP A 66 -15.03 -0.54 6.74
C ASP A 66 -14.15 -1.56 5.98
N GLY A 67 -14.77 -2.60 5.40
CA GLY A 67 -14.10 -3.80 4.87
C GLY A 67 -13.21 -3.63 3.64
N GLY A 68 -12.56 -2.47 3.48
CA GLY A 68 -11.50 -2.27 2.48
C GLY A 68 -10.12 -2.28 3.14
N GLU A 69 -9.08 -2.54 2.35
CA GLU A 69 -7.70 -2.53 2.83
C GLU A 69 -7.33 -1.15 3.45
N GLU A 70 -6.26 -1.11 4.24
CA GLU A 70 -5.68 0.12 4.82
C GLU A 70 -4.68 0.77 3.85
N ALA A 71 -4.72 2.10 3.66
CA ALA A 71 -3.77 2.80 2.79
C ALA A 71 -2.46 3.00 3.56
N VAL A 72 -1.40 2.30 3.14
CA VAL A 72 -0.13 2.29 3.86
C VAL A 72 0.93 3.08 3.09
N ILE A 73 1.50 4.10 3.74
CA ILE A 73 2.57 4.95 3.21
C ILE A 73 3.76 4.85 4.16
N PHE A 74 4.94 4.56 3.62
CA PHE A 74 6.17 4.34 4.38
C PHE A 74 7.20 5.44 4.16
N TYR A 75 8.02 5.69 5.17
CA TYR A 75 9.14 6.63 5.05
C TYR A 75 10.27 6.06 4.17
N THR A 76 10.55 4.76 4.26
CA THR A 76 11.59 4.09 3.46
C THR A 76 11.00 3.01 2.56
N ILE A 77 11.68 2.71 1.45
CA ILE A 77 11.35 1.56 0.60
C ILE A 77 11.56 0.24 1.37
N GLU A 78 12.56 0.18 2.24
CA GLU A 78 12.86 -1.02 3.05
C GLU A 78 11.64 -1.43 3.89
N ASP A 79 11.06 -0.48 4.62
CA ASP A 79 9.90 -0.74 5.48
C ASP A 79 8.69 -1.19 4.65
N ALA A 80 8.46 -0.55 3.50
CA ALA A 80 7.39 -0.92 2.58
C ALA A 80 7.55 -2.36 2.04
N VAL A 81 8.77 -2.74 1.66
CA VAL A 81 9.07 -4.10 1.18
C VAL A 81 8.89 -5.11 2.31
N ARG A 82 9.41 -4.84 3.52
CA ARG A 82 9.24 -5.72 4.68
C ARG A 82 7.77 -5.95 5.00
N TYR A 83 6.96 -4.89 4.95
CA TYR A 83 5.51 -4.98 5.16
C TYR A 83 4.86 -5.91 4.12
N VAL A 84 5.06 -5.66 2.82
CA VAL A 84 4.48 -6.49 1.74
C VAL A 84 4.93 -7.95 1.84
N GLN A 85 6.18 -8.21 2.25
CA GLN A 85 6.66 -9.57 2.48
C GLN A 85 5.98 -10.24 3.68
N SER A 86 5.72 -9.51 4.78
CA SER A 86 5.02 -10.05 5.95
C SER A 86 3.56 -10.45 5.68
N LEU A 87 2.88 -9.77 4.75
CA LEU A 87 1.55 -10.16 4.28
C LEU A 87 1.55 -11.58 3.66
N SER A 88 2.71 -12.06 3.22
CA SER A 88 2.86 -13.44 2.71
C SER A 88 2.95 -14.49 3.82
N ALA A 89 3.34 -14.13 5.04
CA ALA A 89 3.49 -15.06 6.17
C ALA A 89 2.18 -15.29 6.94
N ALA A 90 1.21 -14.39 6.82
CA ALA A 90 -0.07 -14.47 7.55
C ALA A 90 -1.01 -15.61 7.07
N ASN A 91 -0.68 -16.30 5.97
CA ASN A 91 -1.38 -17.50 5.52
C ASN A 91 -0.78 -18.81 6.10
N GLY A 92 0.14 -18.71 7.05
CA GLY A 92 0.70 -19.84 7.80
C GLY A 92 0.08 -19.92 9.20
N ASP A 93 -0.79 -20.92 9.38
CA ASP A 93 -1.27 -21.50 10.63
C ASP A 93 -0.25 -21.36 11.79
N GLN A 94 -0.50 -20.44 12.74
CA GLN A 94 0.20 -20.43 14.02
C GLN A 94 -0.57 -21.27 15.03
N ASP A 95 -0.49 -22.59 14.87
CA ASP A 95 -0.82 -23.54 15.93
C ASP A 95 0.38 -23.61 16.90
N SER A 96 0.61 -22.52 17.64
CA SER A 96 1.51 -22.55 18.81
C SER A 96 0.77 -23.19 19.97
N LYS A 97 0.79 -24.53 20.03
CA LYS A 97 0.53 -25.27 21.25
C LYS A 97 1.58 -24.89 22.29
N CYS A 98 1.14 -24.22 23.35
CA CYS A 98 1.71 -24.36 24.68
C CYS A 98 0.76 -25.23 25.51
#